data_AF-A0A2G2V3L8-F1
#
_entry.id   AF-A0A2G2V3L8-F1
#
_cell.length_a   1.000
_cell.length_b   1.000
_cell.length_c   1.000
_cell.angle_alpha   90.00
_cell.angle_beta   90.00
_cell.angle_gamma   90.00
#
_symmetry.space_group_name_H-M   'P 1'
#
loop_
_entity.id
_entity.type
_entity.pdbx_description
1 polymer ?
#
loop_
_entity_poly.entity_id
_entity_poly.type
_entity_poly.pdbx_seq_one_letter_code
_entity_poly.pdbx_strand_id
1 'polypeptide(L)'
;MTFTKFNYTGSSGSGIHVTDQNINIQFDNASSKLCGINTTWRFGDFDVFQRARLLETSGTIIGSWFKIVKAPQSPIDTDIYVLLNCPGPLVCPSCPVDESQSVGVVLQEGKRRLALVGHQPLRVQFSKV
;
A
#
# COMPACT_ATOMS: atom_id res chain seq x y z
N MET A 1 -3.57 -14.81 -0.85
CA MET A 1 -2.73 -13.93 -0.01
C MET A 1 -3.69 -13.03 0.76
N THR A 2 -3.66 -13.09 2.08
CA THR A 2 -4.68 -12.48 2.94
C THR A 2 -4.09 -11.24 3.61
N PHE A 3 -4.78 -10.10 3.53
CA PHE A 3 -4.37 -8.84 4.15
C PHE A 3 -5.11 -8.69 5.48
N THR A 4 -4.39 -8.59 6.58
CA THR A 4 -5.03 -8.81 7.90
C THR A 4 -4.78 -7.69 8.90
N LYS A 5 -3.91 -6.70 8.64
CA LYS A 5 -3.75 -5.61 9.62
C LYS A 5 -3.32 -4.28 9.01
N PHE A 6 -4.16 -3.27 9.26
CA PHE A 6 -3.81 -1.86 9.12
C PHE A 6 -3.34 -1.39 10.50
N ASN A 7 -2.10 -0.89 10.57
CA ASN A 7 -1.62 -0.27 11.81
C ASN A 7 -1.93 1.23 11.71
N TYR A 8 -3.05 1.62 12.30
CA TYR A 8 -3.55 2.99 12.34
C TYR A 8 -2.93 3.72 13.54
N THR A 9 -2.27 4.86 13.29
CA THR A 9 -1.62 5.67 14.33
C THR A 9 -2.52 6.80 14.88
N GLY A 10 -3.79 6.84 14.49
CA GLY A 10 -4.79 7.77 15.03
C GLY A 10 -5.71 7.11 16.07
N SER A 11 -6.57 7.89 16.70
CA SER A 11 -7.61 7.35 17.60
C SER A 11 -8.86 6.95 16.81
N SER A 12 -9.53 5.89 17.31
CA SER A 12 -10.96 5.55 17.16
C SER A 12 -11.38 4.35 16.27
N GLY A 13 -12.41 3.65 16.78
CA GLY A 13 -13.60 3.19 16.04
C GLY A 13 -13.47 2.07 15.00
N SER A 14 -14.21 0.97 15.20
CA SER A 14 -14.39 -0.11 14.22
C SER A 14 -14.92 0.38 12.86
N GLY A 15 -14.17 0.18 11.78
CA GLY A 15 -14.61 0.38 10.38
C GLY A 15 -13.44 0.59 9.39
N ILE A 16 -13.63 0.28 8.09
CA ILE A 16 -12.68 0.64 7.02
C ILE A 16 -12.67 2.16 6.91
N HIS A 17 -11.61 2.79 7.40
CA HIS A 17 -11.43 4.23 7.22
C HIS A 17 -11.00 4.48 5.78
N VAL A 18 -11.82 5.23 5.03
CA VAL A 18 -11.34 5.99 3.87
C VAL A 18 -10.43 7.05 4.45
N THR A 19 -9.12 6.85 4.39
CA THR A 19 -8.19 7.71 5.10
C THR A 19 -7.73 8.86 4.20
N ASP A 20 -8.15 10.08 4.54
CA ASP A 20 -7.35 11.27 4.21
C ASP A 20 -5.96 11.20 4.89
N GLN A 21 -5.81 10.29 5.86
CA GLN A 21 -4.62 10.05 6.64
C GLN A 21 -3.73 8.95 6.06
N ASN A 22 -2.43 9.11 6.27
CA ASN A 22 -1.40 8.16 5.91
C ASN A 22 -1.38 6.96 6.88
N ILE A 23 -1.41 5.74 6.37
CA ILE A 23 -1.40 4.50 7.16
C ILE A 23 -0.21 3.60 6.80
N ASN A 24 0.12 2.66 7.70
CA ASN A 24 1.01 1.54 7.42
C ASN A 24 0.20 0.26 7.21
N ILE A 25 0.62 -0.55 6.24
CA ILE A 25 0.03 -1.86 5.94
C ILE A 25 1.03 -2.94 6.34
N GLN A 26 0.55 -3.99 7.03
CA GLN A 26 1.38 -5.13 7.38
C GLN A 26 0.61 -6.44 7.20
N PHE A 27 1.32 -7.51 6.83
CA PHE A 27 0.73 -8.84 6.92
C PHE A 27 0.68 -9.28 8.38
N ASP A 28 -0.50 -9.70 8.85
CA ASP A 28 -0.65 -10.36 10.16
C ASP A 28 -0.44 -11.86 9.98
N ASN A 29 0.81 -12.29 9.99
CA ASN A 29 1.16 -13.71 9.94
C ASN A 29 1.81 -14.09 11.27
N ALA A 30 1.27 -15.10 11.96
CA ALA A 30 1.88 -15.63 13.18
C ALA A 30 3.33 -16.11 12.96
N SER A 31 3.63 -16.60 11.75
CA SER A 31 4.96 -17.09 11.38
C SER A 31 6.01 -15.98 11.29
N SER A 32 5.63 -14.75 10.95
CA SER A 32 6.61 -13.65 10.87
C SER A 32 7.07 -13.16 12.24
N LYS A 33 6.19 -13.24 13.25
CA LYS A 33 6.55 -12.97 14.65
C LYS A 33 7.62 -13.95 15.15
N LEU A 34 7.58 -15.21 14.68
CA LEU A 34 8.52 -16.26 15.05
C LEU A 34 9.87 -16.12 14.35
N CYS A 35 9.89 -15.60 13.11
CA CYS A 35 11.12 -15.43 12.34
C CYS A 35 11.78 -14.05 12.51
N GLY A 36 11.22 -13.14 13.32
CA GLY A 36 11.71 -11.76 13.47
C GLY A 36 11.65 -10.95 12.17
N ILE A 37 10.88 -11.42 11.17
CA ILE A 37 10.83 -10.82 9.84
C ILE A 37 9.78 -9.72 9.85
N ASN A 38 10.18 -8.53 9.45
CA ASN A 38 9.27 -7.41 9.36
C ASN A 38 8.29 -7.57 8.19
N THR A 39 6.99 -7.62 8.49
CA THR A 39 5.92 -7.77 7.49
C THR A 39 5.30 -6.46 7.04
N THR A 40 5.86 -5.34 7.49
CA THR A 40 5.42 -4.00 7.09
C THR A 40 5.78 -3.75 5.63
N TRP A 41 4.80 -3.26 4.90
CA TRP A 41 4.90 -2.95 3.49
C TRP A 41 5.76 -1.71 3.27
N ARG A 42 6.60 -1.78 2.25
CA ARG A 42 7.33 -0.63 1.73
C ARG A 42 7.54 -0.78 0.23
N PHE A 43 7.85 0.33 -0.44
CA PHE A 43 8.40 0.25 -1.79
C PHE A 43 9.93 0.26 -1.73
N GLY A 44 10.53 -0.66 -2.48
CA GLY A 44 11.97 -0.76 -2.63
C GLY A 44 12.56 0.27 -3.60
N ASP A 45 13.78 -0.02 -4.03
CA ASP A 45 14.44 0.75 -5.07
C ASP A 45 13.78 0.54 -6.44
N PHE A 46 14.13 1.40 -7.38
CA PHE A 46 13.61 1.30 -8.74
C PHE A 46 14.22 0.09 -9.46
N ASP A 47 13.37 -0.85 -9.88
CA ASP A 47 13.77 -1.99 -10.68
C ASP A 47 13.77 -1.59 -12.16
N VAL A 48 14.95 -1.63 -12.79
CA VAL A 48 15.14 -1.24 -14.20
C VAL A 48 14.47 -2.19 -15.18
N PHE A 49 14.32 -3.46 -14.83
CA PHE A 49 13.68 -4.47 -15.68
C PHE A 49 12.16 -4.33 -15.63
N GLN A 50 11.61 -4.08 -14.44
CA GLN A 50 10.18 -3.85 -14.26
C GLN A 50 9.77 -2.40 -14.57
N ARG A 51 10.75 -1.49 -14.70
CA ARG A 51 10.56 -0.04 -14.83
C ARG A 51 9.64 0.53 -13.75
N ALA A 52 9.73 -0.01 -12.55
CA ALA A 52 8.85 0.33 -11.44
C ALA A 52 9.55 0.06 -10.09
N ARG A 53 9.07 0.72 -9.03
CA ARG A 53 9.42 0.34 -7.65
C ARG A 53 8.49 -0.79 -7.22
N LEU A 54 9.06 -1.92 -6.80
CA LEU A 54 8.30 -3.08 -6.36
C LEU A 54 7.93 -2.97 -4.88
N LEU A 55 6.76 -3.50 -4.52
CA LEU A 55 6.35 -3.63 -3.13
C LEU A 55 7.12 -4.77 -2.46
N GLU A 56 7.71 -4.48 -1.32
CA GLU A 56 8.50 -5.39 -0.51
C GLU A 56 8.00 -5.43 0.94
N THR A 57 8.47 -6.44 1.67
CA THR A 57 8.30 -6.55 3.12
C THR A 57 9.66 -6.47 3.79
N SER A 58 10.03 -5.29 4.30
CA SER A 58 11.21 -5.14 5.16
C SER A 58 11.18 -3.82 5.97
N GLY A 59 10.03 -3.20 6.14
CA GLY A 59 9.96 -1.80 6.57
C GLY A 59 10.09 -1.61 8.07
N THR A 60 11.14 -0.96 8.56
CA THR A 60 10.98 -0.05 9.69
C THR A 60 9.75 0.83 9.43
N ILE A 61 8.97 1.18 10.46
CA ILE A 61 7.69 1.92 10.35
C ILE A 61 7.85 3.28 9.61
N ILE A 62 9.09 3.70 9.36
CA ILE A 62 9.45 4.99 8.82
C ILE A 62 9.66 4.87 7.30
N GLY A 63 8.73 5.42 6.53
CA GLY A 63 9.02 5.92 5.19
C GLY A 63 8.21 5.35 4.01
N SER A 64 7.23 4.49 4.24
CA SER A 64 6.29 4.06 3.21
C SER A 64 4.86 4.16 3.71
N TRP A 65 4.24 5.30 3.43
CA TRP A 65 2.87 5.55 3.82
C TRP A 65 1.91 5.22 2.70
N PHE A 66 0.75 4.73 3.08
CA PHE A 66 -0.32 4.36 2.16
C PHE A 66 -1.57 5.16 2.44
N LYS A 67 -2.39 5.36 1.41
CA LYS A 67 -3.78 5.80 1.53
C LYS A 67 -4.68 4.80 0.85
N ILE A 68 -5.87 4.59 1.41
CA ILE A 68 -6.94 3.82 0.79
C ILE A 68 -7.98 4.82 0.32
N VAL A 69 -8.17 4.93 -0.99
CA VAL A 69 -9.13 5.85 -1.58
C VAL A 69 -10.15 5.09 -2.41
N LYS A 70 -11.36 5.63 -2.56
CA LYS A 70 -12.37 5.04 -3.45
C LYS A 70 -11.85 5.03 -4.88
N ALA A 71 -12.07 3.93 -5.59
CA ALA A 71 -11.68 3.84 -6.99
C ALA A 71 -12.48 4.87 -7.82
N PRO A 72 -11.84 5.72 -8.61
CA PRO A 72 -12.56 6.64 -9.48
C PRO A 72 -13.32 5.85 -10.57
N GLN A 73 -14.62 6.14 -10.70
CA GLN A 73 -15.57 5.65 -11.71
C GLN A 73 -16.13 4.23 -11.55
N SER A 74 -17.31 4.14 -10.93
CA SER A 74 -18.57 3.64 -11.51
C SER A 74 -19.66 3.75 -10.43
N PRO A 75 -20.86 4.29 -10.71
CA PRO A 75 -21.97 4.32 -9.74
C PRO A 75 -22.45 2.93 -9.28
N ILE A 76 -21.94 1.86 -9.90
CA ILE A 76 -22.23 0.45 -9.60
C ILE A 76 -21.18 -0.18 -8.68
N ASP A 77 -19.98 0.44 -8.59
CA ASP A 77 -18.86 -0.12 -7.86
C ASP A 77 -18.84 0.39 -6.41
N THR A 78 -19.85 -0.03 -5.66
CA THR A 78 -19.85 0.11 -4.20
C THR A 78 -18.71 -0.76 -3.64
N ASP A 79 -17.92 -0.19 -2.73
CA ASP A 79 -16.85 -0.88 -1.99
C ASP A 79 -15.59 -1.28 -2.77
N ILE A 80 -15.30 -0.60 -3.90
CA ILE A 80 -14.03 -0.75 -4.60
C ILE A 80 -13.06 0.40 -4.27
N TYR A 81 -11.84 0.04 -3.91
CA TYR A 81 -10.78 0.95 -3.50
C TYR A 81 -9.54 0.80 -4.36
N VAL A 82 -8.67 1.81 -4.28
CA VAL A 82 -7.30 1.76 -4.78
C VAL A 82 -6.33 2.18 -3.68
N LEU A 83 -5.11 1.65 -3.76
CA LEU A 83 -4.04 2.01 -2.85
C LEU A 83 -3.15 3.07 -3.50
N LEU A 84 -2.82 4.09 -2.73
CA LEU A 84 -1.82 5.08 -3.09
C LEU A 84 -0.64 4.99 -2.14
N ASN A 85 0.58 5.21 -2.64
CA ASN A 85 1.77 5.43 -1.84
C ASN A 85 2.05 6.93 -1.76
N CYS A 86 2.15 7.44 -0.54
CA CYS A 86 2.39 8.85 -0.28
C CYS A 86 3.76 8.97 0.40
N PRO A 87 4.81 9.46 -0.27
CA PRO A 87 6.07 9.73 0.42
C PRO A 87 5.81 10.80 1.49
N GLY A 88 6.11 10.49 2.75
CA GLY A 88 5.97 11.47 3.83
C GLY A 88 6.99 12.62 3.65
N PRO A 89 6.76 13.80 4.26
CA PRO A 89 7.63 14.97 4.08
C PRO A 89 9.09 14.72 4.51
N LEU A 90 9.34 13.71 5.36
CA LEU A 90 10.68 13.30 5.77
C LEU A 90 11.43 12.49 4.70
N VAL A 91 10.72 11.76 3.84
CA VAL A 91 11.31 10.91 2.80
C VAL A 91 11.43 11.66 1.48
N CYS A 92 10.53 12.61 1.24
CA CYS A 92 10.64 13.52 0.11
C CYS A 92 10.25 14.95 0.54
N PRO A 93 11.21 15.74 1.04
CA PRO A 93 10.95 17.12 1.49
C PRO A 93 10.51 18.06 0.37
N SER A 94 10.87 17.72 -0.87
CA SER A 94 10.57 18.49 -2.09
C SER A 94 9.37 17.98 -2.86
N CYS A 95 8.81 16.82 -2.50
CA CYS A 95 7.58 16.35 -3.14
C CYS A 95 6.44 17.23 -2.62
N PRO A 96 5.59 17.78 -3.50
CA PRO A 96 4.27 18.24 -3.10
C PRO A 96 3.61 17.16 -2.25
N VAL A 97 3.00 17.56 -1.13
CA VAL A 97 2.32 16.65 -0.17
C VAL A 97 1.25 15.78 -0.88
N ASP A 98 0.85 16.17 -2.09
CA ASP A 98 -0.15 15.53 -2.93
C ASP A 98 0.41 14.60 -4.03
N GLU A 99 1.72 14.38 -4.15
CA GLU A 99 2.31 13.44 -5.14
C GLU A 99 2.20 11.98 -4.69
N SER A 100 0.96 11.54 -4.46
CA SER A 100 0.67 10.15 -4.16
C SER A 100 0.69 9.33 -5.44
N GLN A 101 1.48 8.25 -5.48
CA GLN A 101 1.56 7.37 -6.64
C GLN A 101 0.62 6.17 -6.50
N SER A 102 0.02 5.75 -7.61
CA SER A 102 -0.89 4.60 -7.62
C SER A 102 -0.13 3.30 -7.41
N VAL A 103 -0.71 2.39 -6.62
CA VAL A 103 -0.25 1.01 -6.53
C VAL A 103 -1.00 0.17 -7.57
N GLY A 104 -0.24 -0.51 -8.43
CA GLY A 104 -0.74 -1.36 -9.49
C GLY A 104 -0.05 -2.72 -9.50
N VAL A 105 -0.09 -3.40 -10.65
CA VAL A 105 0.48 -4.73 -10.84
C VAL A 105 1.44 -4.73 -12.02
N VAL A 106 2.62 -5.31 -11.83
CA VAL A 106 3.55 -5.71 -12.89
C VAL A 106 3.71 -7.22 -12.94
N LEU A 107 4.17 -7.75 -14.07
CA LEU A 107 4.46 -9.17 -14.25
C LEU A 107 5.96 -9.40 -14.16
N GLN A 108 6.40 -10.04 -13.09
CA GLN A 108 7.78 -10.46 -12.88
C GLN A 108 7.83 -11.99 -12.88
N GLU A 109 8.54 -12.57 -13.85
CA GLU A 109 8.70 -14.03 -13.97
C GLU A 109 7.35 -14.79 -13.98
N GLY A 110 6.36 -14.25 -14.70
CA GLY A 110 5.02 -14.82 -14.78
C GLY A 110 4.16 -14.65 -13.51
N LYS A 111 4.67 -13.97 -12.48
CA LYS A 111 3.97 -13.69 -11.23
C LYS A 111 3.53 -12.23 -11.16
N ARG A 112 2.33 -12.01 -10.64
CA ARG A 112 1.82 -10.67 -10.34
C ARG A 112 2.53 -10.10 -9.12
N ARG A 113 3.17 -8.94 -9.29
CA ARG A 113 3.83 -8.18 -8.22
C ARG A 113 3.18 -6.83 -8.08
N LEU A 114 2.97 -6.39 -6.83
CA LEU A 114 2.52 -5.03 -6.55
C LEU A 114 3.69 -4.05 -6.82
N ALA A 115 3.39 -2.93 -7.45
CA ALA A 115 4.39 -1.94 -7.83
C ALA A 115 3.78 -0.53 -7.88
N LEU A 116 4.62 0.50 -7.84
CA LEU A 116 4.19 1.87 -8.18
C LEU A 116 4.00 1.98 -9.69
N VAL A 117 2.84 2.51 -10.10
CA VAL A 117 2.45 2.66 -11.50
C VAL A 117 1.97 4.07 -11.79
N GLY A 118 2.28 4.59 -12.98
CA GLY A 118 1.77 5.88 -13.45
C GLY A 118 0.31 5.82 -13.92
N HIS A 119 -0.17 4.64 -14.31
CA HIS A 119 -1.51 4.43 -14.86
C HIS A 119 -2.08 3.08 -14.39
N GLN A 120 -3.41 2.97 -14.36
CA GLN A 120 -4.16 1.75 -14.02
C GLN A 120 -3.87 1.21 -12.61
N PRO A 121 -4.36 1.90 -11.55
CA PRO A 121 -4.27 1.38 -10.19
C PRO A 121 -4.96 0.02 -10.05
N LEU A 122 -4.43 -0.83 -9.18
CA LEU A 122 -5.09 -2.08 -8.83
C LEU A 122 -6.34 -1.76 -8.01
N ARG A 123 -7.50 -2.20 -8.53
CA ARG A 123 -8.78 -2.13 -7.83
C ARG A 123 -8.88 -3.28 -6.84
N VAL A 124 -9.19 -2.96 -5.58
CA VAL A 124 -9.26 -3.94 -4.49
C VAL A 124 -10.56 -3.80 -3.70
N GLN A 125 -10.98 -4.91 -3.12
CA GLN A 125 -12.02 -4.97 -2.09
C GLN A 125 -11.39 -5.53 -0.82
N PHE A 126 -11.89 -5.09 0.33
CA PHE A 126 -11.43 -5.58 1.63
C PHE A 126 -12.49 -6.47 2.24
N SER A 127 -12.11 -7.68 2.63
CA SER A 127 -12.97 -8.61 3.34
C SER A 127 -12.39 -8.87 4.72
N LYS A 128 -13.27 -8.97 5.73
CA LYS A 128 -12.87 -9.39 7.07
C LYS A 128 -12.43 -10.86 7.03
N VAL A 129 -11.31 -11.14 7.67
CA VAL A 129 -10.68 -12.47 7.81
C VAL A 129 -11.14 -13.12 9.09
#